data_AF-A0A3S4G087-F1
#
_entry.id   AF-A0A3S4G087-F1
#
_cell.length_a   1.000
_cell.length_b   1.000
_cell.length_c   1.000
_cell.angle_alpha   90.00
_cell.angle_beta   90.00
_cell.angle_gamma   90.00
#
_symmetry.space_group_name_H-M   'P 1'
#
loop_
_entity.id
_entity.type
_entity.pdbx_description
1 polymer ?
#
loop_
_entity_poly.entity_id
_entity_poly.type
_entity_poly.pdbx_seq_one_letter_code
_entity_poly.pdbx_strand_id
1 'polypeptide(L)' 'MVQDISGLGKPGDDSKLEMDNAKYQAWQAGFKAQEENLKTTLQTLTQKYSNSNSLYDNLVKVLSSTISSSLETAKSFLQG' A
#
# COMPACT_ATOMS: atom_id res chain seq x y z
N MET A 1 -19.21 0.61 -2.13
CA MET A 1 -19.33 0.84 -3.59
C MET A 1 -20.50 0.07 -4.20
N VAL A 2 -20.45 -1.27 -4.36
CA VAL A 2 -21.56 -2.04 -4.99
C VAL A 2 -22.86 -1.96 -4.17
N GLN A 3 -22.76 -2.10 -2.85
CA GLN A 3 -23.90 -1.93 -1.94
C GLN A 3 -24.50 -0.52 -2.03
N ASP A 4 -23.65 0.52 -2.13
CA ASP A 4 -24.11 1.91 -2.26
C ASP A 4 -24.88 2.12 -3.57
N ILE A 5 -24.45 1.47 -4.66
CA ILE A 5 -25.14 1.48 -5.95
C ILE A 5 -26.48 0.75 -5.85
N SER A 6 -26.52 -0.45 -5.26
CA SER A 6 -27.77 -1.19 -5.04
C SER A 6 -28.75 -0.44 -4.10
N GLY A 7 -28.21 0.36 -3.17
CA GLY A 7 -28.97 1.21 -2.26
C GLY A 7 -29.60 2.44 -2.92
N LEU A 8 -29.22 2.78 -4.16
CA LEU A 8 -29.82 3.92 -4.88
C LEU A 8 -31.25 3.64 -5.35
N GLY A 9 -31.68 2.37 -5.38
CA GLY A 9 -33.01 1.96 -5.81
C GLY A 9 -33.00 1.23 -7.15
N LYS A 10 -34.20 0.83 -7.62
CA LYS A 10 -34.35 0.08 -8.87
C LYS A 10 -34.11 1.02 -10.07
N PRO A 11 -33.34 0.58 -11.09
CA PRO A 11 -33.21 1.32 -12.34
C PRO A 11 -34.53 1.30 -13.13
N GLY A 12 -34.65 2.23 -14.07
CA GLY A 12 -35.74 2.26 -15.05
C GLY A 12 -35.55 1.19 -16.15
N ASP A 13 -36.47 1.18 -17.11
CA ASP A 13 -36.51 0.18 -18.19
C ASP A 13 -35.28 0.23 -19.11
N ASP A 14 -34.56 1.36 -19.14
CA ASP A 14 -33.30 1.54 -19.86
C ASP A 14 -32.06 1.08 -19.06
N SER A 15 -32.28 0.44 -17.90
CA SER A 15 -31.25 0.02 -16.94
C SER A 15 -30.42 1.18 -16.35
N LYS A 16 -30.89 2.43 -16.44
CA LYS A 16 -30.28 3.58 -15.78
C LYS A 16 -31.15 4.06 -14.64
N LEU A 17 -30.56 4.83 -13.74
CA LEU A 17 -31.27 5.46 -12.63
C LEU A 17 -31.20 6.97 -12.80
N GLU A 18 -32.33 7.59 -13.10
CA GLU A 18 -32.47 9.03 -12.94
C GLU A 18 -32.51 9.37 -11.45
N MET A 19 -31.73 10.37 -11.06
CA MET A 19 -31.65 10.85 -9.69
C MET A 19 -31.54 12.36 -9.69
N ASP A 20 -32.09 12.98 -8.66
CA ASP A 20 -31.87 14.41 -8.43
C ASP A 20 -30.40 14.68 -8.07
N ASN A 21 -30.00 15.95 -8.21
CA ASN A 21 -28.62 16.36 -7.96
C ASN A 21 -28.18 16.09 -6.51
N ALA A 22 -29.05 16.25 -5.51
CA ALA A 22 -28.67 16.04 -4.12
C ALA A 22 -28.32 14.57 -3.84
N LYS A 23 -29.12 13.63 -4.37
CA LYS A 23 -28.89 12.19 -4.28
C LYS A 23 -27.63 11.77 -5.04
N TYR A 24 -27.39 12.35 -6.23
CA TYR A 24 -26.16 12.12 -6.98
C TYR A 24 -24.91 12.56 -6.22
N GLN A 25 -24.91 13.79 -5.67
CA GLN A 25 -23.78 14.32 -4.92
C GLN A 25 -23.47 13.48 -3.67
N ALA A 26 -24.50 13.04 -2.94
CA ALA A 26 -24.33 12.17 -1.78
C ALA A 26 -23.69 10.82 -2.15
N TRP A 27 -24.17 10.18 -3.23
CA TRP A 27 -23.59 8.94 -3.73
C TRP A 27 -22.16 9.14 -4.23
N GLN A 28 -21.89 10.21 -5.00
CA GLN A 28 -20.57 10.50 -5.53
C GLN A 28 -19.55 10.72 -4.41
N ALA A 29 -19.92 11.44 -3.35
CA ALA A 29 -19.08 11.63 -2.18
C ALA A 29 -18.74 10.29 -1.49
N GLY A 30 -19.73 9.42 -1.31
CA GLY A 30 -19.52 8.08 -0.76
C GLY A 30 -18.62 7.21 -1.64
N PHE A 31 -18.80 7.28 -2.96
CA PHE A 31 -17.96 6.56 -3.92
C PHE A 31 -16.50 7.03 -3.85
N LYS A 32 -16.26 8.35 -3.86
CA LYS A 32 -14.92 8.94 -3.72
C LYS A 32 -14.27 8.60 -2.39
N ALA A 33 -15.03 8.52 -1.30
CA ALA A 33 -14.49 8.10 -0.01
C ALA A 33 -13.95 6.67 -0.05
N GLN A 34 -14.65 5.75 -0.72
CA GLN A 34 -14.19 4.38 -0.89
C GLN A 34 -12.95 4.30 -1.81
N GLU A 35 -12.89 5.13 -2.85
CA GLU A 35 -11.70 5.26 -3.70
C GLU A 35 -10.47 5.70 -2.89
N GLU A 36 -10.60 6.75 -2.07
CA GLU A 36 -9.50 7.23 -1.23
C GLU A 36 -9.09 6.21 -0.16
N ASN A 37 -10.01 5.39 0.36
CA ASN A 37 -9.66 4.28 1.26
C ASN A 37 -8.75 3.24 0.59
N LEU A 38 -9.07 2.85 -0.65
CA LEU A 38 -8.26 1.91 -1.43
C LEU A 38 -6.87 2.49 -1.72
N LYS A 39 -6.83 3.76 -2.13
CA LYS A 39 -5.58 4.50 -2.38
C LYS A 39 -4.71 4.60 -1.13
N THR A 40 -5.31 4.93 0.02
CA THR A 40 -4.62 5.00 1.32
C THR A 40 -4.06 3.64 1.72
N THR A 41 -4.82 2.57 1.51
CA THR A 41 -4.38 1.20 1.79
C THR A 41 -3.19 0.83 0.92
N LEU A 42 -3.25 1.12 -0.39
CA LEU A 42 -2.14 0.87 -1.31
C LEU A 42 -0.88 1.65 -0.91
N GLN A 43 -1.02 2.94 -0.60
CA GLN A 43 0.09 3.77 -0.13
C GLN A 43 0.74 3.17 1.13
N THR A 44 -0.07 2.70 2.08
CA THR A 44 0.41 2.05 3.30
C THR A 44 1.17 0.75 2.98
N LEU A 45 0.65 -0.07 2.07
CA LEU A 45 1.32 -1.30 1.63
C LEU A 45 2.65 -1.00 0.93
N THR A 46 2.70 0.00 0.05
CA THR A 46 3.93 0.45 -0.62
C THR A 46 4.96 0.93 0.39
N GLN A 47 4.55 1.72 1.39
CA GLN A 47 5.46 2.20 2.42
C GLN A 47 6.00 1.05 3.29
N LYS A 48 5.15 0.11 3.68
CA LYS A 48 5.59 -1.11 4.38
C LYS A 48 6.60 -1.90 3.55
N TYR A 49 6.34 -2.08 2.25
CA TYR A 49 7.26 -2.76 1.35
C TYR A 49 8.62 -2.05 1.26
N SER A 50 8.62 -0.73 1.07
CA SER A 50 9.86 0.07 1.02
C SER A 50 10.64 -0.03 2.33
N ASN A 51 9.98 0.07 3.48
CA ASN A 51 10.61 -0.07 4.79
C ASN A 51 11.20 -1.47 4.99
N SER A 52 10.49 -2.52 4.60
CA SER A 52 11.00 -3.91 4.66
C SER A 52 12.23 -4.09 3.78
N ASN A 53 12.25 -3.50 2.58
CA ASN A 53 13.42 -3.57 1.71
C ASN A 53 14.62 -2.86 2.34
N SER A 54 14.43 -1.66 2.89
CA SER A 54 15.49 -0.95 3.60
C SER A 54 15.99 -1.72 4.83
N LEU A 55 15.12 -2.40 5.57
CA LEU A 55 15.52 -3.24 6.70
C LEU A 55 16.37 -4.44 6.23
N TYR A 56 15.98 -5.07 5.12
CA TYR A 56 16.76 -6.15 4.51
C TYR A 56 18.14 -5.67 4.04
N ASP A 57 18.20 -4.55 3.31
CA ASP A 57 19.46 -3.98 2.83
C ASP A 57 20.41 -3.65 3.98
N ASN A 58 19.88 -3.10 5.08
CA ASN A 58 20.65 -2.83 6.28
C ASN A 58 21.16 -4.11 6.96
N LEU A 59 20.35 -5.17 7.02
CA LEU A 59 20.77 -6.47 7.54
C LEU A 59 21.93 -7.04 6.71
N VAL A 60 21.79 -7.05 5.39
CA VAL A 60 22.85 -7.52 4.47
C VAL A 60 24.13 -6.73 4.69
N LYS A 61 24.03 -5.40 4.77
CA LYS A 61 25.18 -4.53 5.00
C LYS A 61 25.91 -4.86 6.30
N VAL A 62 25.18 -5.02 7.41
CA VAL A 62 25.78 -5.37 8.71
C VAL A 62 26.48 -6.72 8.63
N LEU A 63 25.82 -7.74 8.08
CA LEU A 63 26.40 -9.08 7.94
C LEU A 63 27.67 -9.06 7.08
N SER A 64 27.64 -8.33 5.95
CA SER A 64 28.83 -8.15 5.10
C SER A 64 29.97 -7.47 5.86
N SER A 65 29.69 -6.39 6.60
CA SER A 65 30.72 -5.71 7.41
C SER A 65 31.30 -6.62 8.50
N THR A 66 30.46 -7.43 9.16
CA THR A 66 30.92 -8.40 10.17
C THR A 66 31.81 -9.48 9.56
N ILE A 67 31.45 -10.01 8.40
CA ILE A 67 32.28 -10.99 7.67
C ILE A 67 33.62 -10.37 7.29
N SER A 68 33.62 -9.17 6.69
CA SER A 68 34.84 -8.47 6.32
C SER A 68 35.76 -8.24 7.52
N SER A 69 35.23 -7.71 8.61
CA SER A 69 36.00 -7.47 9.84
C SER A 69 36.55 -8.76 10.44
N SER A 70 35.78 -9.85 10.43
CA SER A 70 36.23 -11.16 10.92
C SER A 70 37.36 -11.72 10.07
N LEU A 71 37.28 -11.57 8.74
CA LEU A 71 38.32 -12.01 7.81
C LEU A 71 39.60 -11.18 7.94
N GLU A 72 39.49 -9.86 8.10
CA GLU A 72 40.63 -8.99 8.37
C GLU A 72 41.33 -9.37 9.67
N THR A 73 40.57 -9.60 10.74
CA THR A 73 41.08 -10.06 12.03
C THR A 73 41.78 -11.41 11.91
N ALA A 74 41.18 -12.37 11.21
CA ALA A 74 41.80 -13.68 10.98
C ALA A 74 43.11 -13.56 10.18
N LYS A 75 43.15 -12.71 9.15
CA LYS A 75 44.38 -12.44 8.38
C LYS A 75 45.46 -11.80 9.26
N SER A 76 45.12 -10.84 10.12
CA SER A 76 46.10 -10.22 11.01
C SER A 76 46.71 -11.22 12.01
N PHE A 77 45.92 -12.18 12.49
CA PHE A 77 46.45 -13.26 13.33
C PHE A 77 47.33 -14.26 12.57
N LEU A 78 47.05 -14.51 11.29
CA LEU A 78 47.81 -15.45 10.46
C LEU A 78 49.08 -14.85 9.83
N GLN A 79 49.17 -13.53 9.75
CA GLN A 79 50.31 -12.79 9.22
C GLN A 79 51.22 -12.19 10.32
N GLY A 80 50.81 -12.32 11.58
CA GLY A 80 51.61 -11.94 12.76
C GLY A 80 52.58 -13.03 13.20
#